data_AF-A0A7C6HIM4-F1
#
_entry.id   AF-A0A7C6HIM4-F1
#
_cell.length_a   1.000
_cell.length_b   1.000
_cell.length_c   1.000
_cell.angle_alpha   90.00
_cell.angle_beta   90.00
_cell.angle_gamma   90.00
#
_symmetry.space_group_name_H-M   'P 1'
#
loop_
_entity.id
_entity.type
_entity.pdbx_description
1 polymer ?
#
loop_
_entity_poly.entity_id
_entity_poly.type
_entity_poly.pdbx_seq_one_letter_code
_entity_poly.pdbx_strand_id
1 'polypeptide(L)'
;MNVFEFSNYGSFFIQWNDDNILLLLVRSSIIVELTSAGQLIDMVRAEDSSIENNSLWNDIAKKDHVYIGENSYSIRNQMGFLNFFASSYSQLIKTDSSGNITILYDVNSGQLTKAIVTFIAILLFIALVAVILVRQFLKVKSQQKFLDL
;
A
#
# COMPACT_ATOMS: atom_id res chain seq x y z
N MET A 1 11.48 -0.40 -27.26
CA MET A 1 10.58 -0.13 -26.13
C MET A 1 11.27 0.91 -25.28
N ASN A 2 10.75 2.14 -25.24
CA ASN A 2 11.32 3.19 -24.40
C ASN A 2 10.84 2.92 -22.97
N VAL A 3 11.74 2.45 -22.12
CA VAL A 3 11.46 2.25 -20.70
C VAL A 3 11.73 3.58 -20.03
N PHE A 4 10.71 4.15 -19.39
CA PHE A 4 10.85 5.34 -18.55
C PHE A 4 11.17 4.89 -17.14
N GLU A 5 12.37 5.20 -16.67
CA GLU A 5 12.83 4.87 -15.33
C GLU A 5 13.29 6.16 -14.63
N PHE A 6 12.91 6.29 -13.36
CA PHE A 6 13.39 7.37 -12.51
C PHE A 6 13.76 6.82 -11.14
N SER A 7 14.73 7.45 -10.49
CA SER A 7 15.08 7.19 -9.10
C SER A 7 14.67 8.39 -8.26
N ASN A 8 13.98 8.14 -7.15
CA ASN A 8 13.58 9.17 -6.21
C ASN A 8 13.86 8.71 -4.78
N TYR A 9 14.37 9.62 -3.96
CA TYR A 9 14.43 9.43 -2.53
C TYR A 9 13.09 9.82 -1.90
N GLY A 10 12.25 8.84 -1.56
CA GLY A 10 10.97 9.07 -0.88
C GLY A 10 9.74 8.85 -1.77
N SER A 11 8.59 9.35 -1.32
CA SER A 11 7.31 9.16 -2.01
C SER A 11 7.24 9.96 -3.31
N PHE A 12 6.47 9.44 -4.26
CA PHE A 12 6.10 10.15 -5.48
C PHE A 12 4.61 9.93 -5.78
N PHE A 13 4.03 10.84 -6.55
CA PHE A 13 2.68 10.71 -7.09
C PHE A 13 2.71 10.93 -8.60
N ILE A 14 1.74 10.36 -9.29
CA ILE A 14 1.55 10.53 -10.73
C ILE A 14 0.12 11.01 -10.95
N GLN A 15 -0.05 12.08 -11.72
CA GLN A 15 -1.36 12.63 -12.08
C GLN A 15 -1.39 12.97 -13.56
N TRP A 16 -2.58 12.95 -14.15
CA TRP A 16 -2.80 13.50 -15.49
C TRP A 16 -2.99 15.02 -15.39
N ASN A 17 -2.37 15.75 -16.31
CA ASN A 17 -2.63 17.16 -16.59
C ASN A 17 -2.99 17.25 -18.07
N ASP A 18 -4.29 17.19 -18.35
CA ASP A 18 -4.81 16.99 -19.71
C ASP A 18 -4.15 15.76 -20.38
N ASP A 19 -3.43 15.95 -21.50
CA ASP A 19 -2.73 14.89 -22.24
C ASP A 19 -1.31 14.60 -21.70
N ASN A 20 -0.89 15.30 -20.65
CA ASN A 20 0.44 15.23 -20.05
C ASN A 20 0.42 14.48 -18.71
N ILE A 21 1.58 13.98 -18.32
CA ILE A 21 1.83 13.28 -17.07
C ILE A 21 2.57 14.22 -16.12
N LEU A 22 1.99 14.51 -14.97
CA LEU A 22 2.67 15.14 -13.84
C LEU A 22 3.25 14.08 -12.91
N LEU A 23 4.57 14.07 -12.80
CA LEU A 23 5.32 13.30 -11.80
C LEU A 23 5.71 14.23 -10.65
N LEU A 24 5.21 13.92 -9.47
CA LEU A 24 5.31 14.73 -8.27
C LEU A 24 6.26 14.07 -7.27
N LEU A 25 7.48 14.58 -7.13
CA LEU A 25 8.54 14.02 -6.29
C LEU A 25 8.56 14.73 -4.92
N VAL A 26 7.90 14.14 -3.92
CA VAL A 26 7.55 14.80 -2.65
C VAL A 26 8.77 15.32 -1.88
N ARG A 27 9.78 14.48 -1.64
CA ARG A 27 10.95 14.85 -0.82
C ARG A 27 12.01 15.64 -1.58
N SER A 28 12.00 15.53 -2.90
CA SER A 28 12.89 16.32 -3.75
C SER A 28 12.29 17.70 -4.06
N SER A 29 11.01 17.90 -3.70
CA SER A 29 10.22 19.09 -4.00
C SER A 29 10.29 19.45 -5.47
N ILE A 30 10.14 18.46 -6.34
CA ILE A 30 10.19 18.62 -7.80
C ILE A 30 8.87 18.13 -8.38
N ILE A 31 8.32 18.89 -9.32
CA ILE A 31 7.22 18.50 -10.18
C ILE A 31 7.75 18.46 -11.60
N VAL A 32 7.57 17.33 -12.27
CA VAL A 32 7.99 17.11 -13.65
C VAL A 32 6.74 16.92 -14.50
N GLU A 33 6.61 17.67 -15.58
CA GLU A 33 5.58 17.48 -16.59
C GLU A 33 6.17 16.81 -17.82
N LEU A 34 5.55 15.72 -18.24
CA LEU A 34 5.96 14.89 -19.37
C LEU A 34 4.80 14.79 -20.36
N THR A 35 5.07 14.71 -21.66
CA THR A 35 4.05 14.27 -22.62
C THR A 35 3.68 12.81 -22.35
N SER A 36 2.54 12.35 -22.88
CA SER A 36 2.17 10.92 -22.87
C SER A 36 3.20 10.00 -23.56
N ALA A 37 4.05 10.55 -24.43
CA ALA A 37 5.18 9.86 -25.06
C ALA A 37 6.46 9.87 -24.20
N GLY A 38 6.44 10.50 -23.02
CA GLY A 38 7.57 10.62 -22.10
C GLY A 38 8.54 11.75 -22.44
N GLN A 39 8.16 12.73 -23.25
CA GLN A 39 9.04 13.87 -23.51
C GLN A 39 8.90 14.91 -22.41
N LEU A 40 10.01 15.45 -21.90
CA LEU A 40 9.98 16.51 -20.88
C LEU A 40 9.34 17.78 -21.46
N ILE A 41 8.33 18.29 -20.77
CA ILE A 41 7.67 19.57 -21.06
C ILE A 41 8.23 20.64 -20.13
N ASP A 42 8.13 20.41 -18.82
CA ASP A 42 8.59 21.34 -17.81
C ASP A 42 9.06 20.61 -16.54
N MET A 43 9.88 21.29 -15.75
CA MET A 43 10.33 20.83 -14.44
C MET A 43 10.43 22.02 -13.50
N VAL A 44 9.60 22.02 -12.47
CA VAL A 44 9.57 23.08 -11.46
C VAL A 44 9.95 22.53 -10.09
N ARG A 45 10.73 23.30 -9.36
CA ARG A 45 10.99 23.03 -7.95
C ARG A 45 9.86 23.68 -7.14
N ALA A 46 9.06 22.86 -6.46
CA ALA A 46 8.11 23.33 -5.45
C ALA A 46 8.90 23.93 -4.28
N GLU A 47 8.52 25.12 -3.81
CA GLU A 47 9.25 25.77 -2.72
C GLU A 47 9.11 25.00 -1.38
N ASP A 48 10.23 24.83 -0.67
CA ASP A 48 10.36 23.90 0.46
C ASP A 48 9.64 24.33 1.77
N SER A 49 8.83 25.41 1.80
CA SER A 49 8.50 26.04 3.09
C SER A 49 7.12 26.69 3.28
N SER A 50 6.04 26.19 2.67
CA SER A 50 4.69 26.65 3.02
C SER A 50 3.82 25.54 3.61
N ILE A 51 3.05 25.87 4.65
CA ILE A 51 1.97 25.02 5.20
C ILE A 51 1.03 24.55 4.08
N GLU A 52 0.88 25.37 3.05
CA GLU A 52 0.10 25.10 1.84
C GLU A 52 0.64 23.90 1.06
N ASN A 53 1.95 23.75 0.88
CA ASN A 53 2.53 22.58 0.20
C ASN A 53 2.27 21.28 0.96
N ASN A 54 2.39 21.29 2.29
CA ASN A 54 2.05 20.11 3.10
C ASN A 54 0.55 19.77 3.03
N SER A 55 -0.32 20.79 2.96
CA SER A 55 -1.75 20.56 2.75
C SER A 55 -2.02 19.93 1.39
N LEU A 56 -1.41 20.46 0.32
CA LEU A 56 -1.53 19.95 -1.04
C LEU A 56 -1.07 18.50 -1.15
N TRP A 57 0.06 18.15 -0.54
CA TRP A 57 0.54 16.78 -0.48
C TRP A 57 -0.39 15.86 0.28
N ASN A 58 -0.93 16.32 1.41
CA ASN A 58 -1.91 15.56 2.17
C ASN A 58 -3.20 15.33 1.38
N ASP A 59 -3.67 16.32 0.63
CA ASP A 59 -4.88 16.21 -0.16
C ASP A 59 -4.68 15.26 -1.34
N ILE A 60 -3.51 15.31 -2.00
CA ILE A 60 -3.13 14.33 -3.03
C ILE A 60 -3.04 12.92 -2.43
N ALA A 61 -2.41 12.77 -1.27
CA ALA A 61 -2.22 11.48 -0.62
C ALA A 61 -3.53 10.86 -0.10
N LYS A 62 -4.53 11.69 0.24
CA LYS A 62 -5.85 11.24 0.71
C LYS A 62 -6.80 10.84 -0.42
N LYS A 63 -6.50 11.19 -1.69
CA LYS A 63 -7.33 10.78 -2.82
C LYS A 63 -7.22 9.26 -3.00
N ASP A 64 -8.26 8.57 -2.58
CA ASP A 64 -8.49 7.14 -2.83
C ASP A 64 -9.32 6.89 -4.09
N HIS A 65 -9.98 7.94 -4.61
CA HIS A 65 -10.79 7.94 -5.82
C HIS A 65 -10.33 9.00 -6.84
N VAL A 66 -10.41 8.64 -8.12
CA VAL A 66 -10.27 9.55 -9.27
C VAL A 66 -11.54 9.44 -10.12
N TYR A 67 -12.12 10.58 -10.51
CA TYR A 67 -13.32 10.63 -11.35
C TYR A 67 -12.95 11.02 -12.78
N ILE A 68 -13.37 10.23 -13.77
CA ILE A 68 -13.20 10.53 -15.19
C ILE A 68 -14.55 10.34 -15.88
N GLY A 69 -15.13 11.47 -16.34
CA GLY A 69 -16.52 11.51 -16.78
C GLY A 69 -17.46 11.06 -15.67
N GLU A 70 -18.33 10.11 -15.97
CA GLU A 70 -19.27 9.52 -15.00
C GLU A 70 -18.68 8.36 -14.19
N ASN A 71 -17.42 7.99 -14.41
CA ASN A 71 -16.82 6.82 -13.78
C ASN A 71 -15.90 7.22 -12.62
N SER A 72 -15.94 6.45 -11.54
CA SER A 72 -14.94 6.50 -10.45
C SER A 72 -13.92 5.40 -10.62
N TYR A 73 -12.66 5.69 -10.36
CA TYR A 73 -11.55 4.75 -10.34
C TYR A 73 -10.95 4.75 -8.95
N SER A 74 -10.75 3.58 -8.37
CA SER A 74 -10.12 3.46 -7.05
C SER A 74 -9.33 2.18 -6.91
N ILE A 75 -8.41 2.20 -5.96
CA ILE A 75 -7.64 1.02 -5.56
C ILE A 75 -8.28 0.38 -4.34
N ARG A 76 -8.34 -0.94 -4.31
CA ARG A 76 -8.88 -1.68 -3.16
C ARG A 76 -8.11 -2.93 -2.85
N ASN A 77 -8.33 -3.45 -1.64
CA ASN A 77 -7.93 -4.78 -1.23
C ASN A 77 -9.12 -5.72 -1.15
N GLN A 78 -9.02 -6.86 -1.83
CA GLN A 78 -10.06 -7.89 -1.85
C GLN A 78 -9.53 -9.22 -1.28
N MET A 79 -9.06 -9.21 -0.02
CA MET A 79 -8.58 -10.41 0.69
C MET A 79 -9.46 -10.82 1.88
N GLY A 80 -10.65 -10.22 2.01
CA GLY A 80 -11.58 -10.52 3.10
C GLY A 80 -10.96 -10.24 4.47
N PHE A 81 -11.07 -11.19 5.40
CA PHE A 81 -10.51 -11.06 6.75
C PHE A 81 -8.97 -10.94 6.79
N LEU A 82 -8.29 -11.35 5.71
CA LEU A 82 -6.83 -11.24 5.58
C LEU A 82 -6.38 -9.83 5.16
N ASN A 83 -7.31 -8.90 4.93
CA ASN A 83 -6.98 -7.51 4.58
C ASN A 83 -6.04 -6.84 5.59
N PHE A 84 -6.04 -7.24 6.87
CA PHE A 84 -5.11 -6.69 7.87
C PHE A 84 -3.64 -7.04 7.57
N PHE A 85 -3.40 -8.12 6.83
CA PHE A 85 -2.06 -8.52 6.38
C PHE A 85 -1.68 -7.94 5.01
N ALA A 86 -2.58 -7.20 4.36
CA ALA A 86 -2.30 -6.64 3.04
C ALA A 86 -1.32 -5.47 3.18
N SER A 87 -0.14 -5.60 2.58
CA SER A 87 0.88 -4.54 2.57
C SER A 87 0.65 -3.47 1.50
N SER A 88 -0.23 -3.75 0.52
CA SER A 88 -0.56 -2.82 -0.57
C SER A 88 -1.97 -3.12 -1.09
N TYR A 89 -2.56 -2.18 -1.83
CA TYR A 89 -3.78 -2.42 -2.60
C TYR A 89 -3.52 -3.41 -3.73
N SER A 90 -4.49 -4.28 -4.01
CA SER A 90 -4.31 -5.42 -4.91
C SER A 90 -5.13 -5.36 -6.20
N GLN A 91 -6.08 -4.43 -6.28
CA GLN A 91 -6.92 -4.25 -7.46
C GLN A 91 -7.09 -2.77 -7.79
N LEU A 92 -7.08 -2.45 -9.08
CA LEU A 92 -7.64 -1.20 -9.62
C LEU A 92 -9.04 -1.51 -10.15
N ILE A 93 -10.03 -0.78 -9.65
CA ILE A 93 -11.42 -0.93 -10.04
C ILE A 93 -11.96 0.35 -10.69
N LYS A 94 -12.90 0.16 -11.61
CA LYS A 94 -13.76 1.19 -12.17
C LYS A 94 -15.18 0.96 -11.70
N THR A 95 -15.83 1.99 -11.21
CA THR A 95 -17.25 2.02 -10.86
C THR A 95 -17.96 2.98 -11.82
N ASP A 96 -18.96 2.49 -12.55
CA ASP A 96 -19.76 3.33 -13.45
C ASP A 96 -20.88 4.09 -12.71
N SER A 97 -21.61 4.95 -13.42
CA SER A 97 -22.72 5.75 -12.85
C SER A 97 -23.89 4.92 -12.33
N SER A 98 -24.01 3.66 -12.75
CA SER A 98 -25.00 2.71 -12.23
C SER A 98 -24.49 1.90 -11.03
N GLY A 99 -23.24 2.11 -10.62
CA GLY A 99 -22.60 1.40 -9.52
C GLY A 99 -21.98 0.05 -9.92
N ASN A 100 -21.93 -0.31 -11.20
CA ASN A 100 -21.29 -1.55 -11.63
C ASN A 100 -19.78 -1.44 -11.50
N ILE A 101 -19.17 -2.48 -10.94
CA ILE A 101 -17.73 -2.56 -10.72
C ILE A 101 -17.08 -3.41 -11.81
N THR A 102 -16.11 -2.83 -12.51
CA THR A 102 -15.20 -3.53 -13.43
C THR A 102 -13.80 -3.55 -12.85
N ILE A 103 -13.16 -4.73 -12.79
CA ILE A 103 -11.77 -4.86 -12.36
C ILE A 103 -10.88 -4.58 -13.58
N LEU A 104 -10.08 -3.52 -13.49
CA LEU A 104 -9.18 -3.10 -14.58
C LEU A 104 -7.78 -3.69 -14.42
N TYR A 105 -7.37 -3.94 -13.18
CA TYR A 105 -6.10 -4.57 -12.86
C TYR A 105 -6.26 -5.42 -11.61
N ASP A 106 -5.72 -6.63 -11.63
CA ASP A 106 -5.79 -7.58 -10.52
C ASP A 106 -4.44 -8.26 -10.29
N VAL A 107 -3.83 -7.97 -9.14
CA VAL A 107 -2.65 -8.67 -8.61
C VAL A 107 -2.94 -9.31 -7.25
N ASN A 108 -4.22 -9.55 -6.96
CA ASN A 108 -4.71 -10.07 -5.70
C ASN A 108 -4.17 -11.47 -5.40
N SER A 109 -3.98 -12.32 -6.41
CA SER A 109 -3.47 -13.68 -6.21
C SER A 109 -2.09 -13.73 -5.54
N GLY A 110 -1.16 -12.88 -5.98
CA GLY A 110 0.19 -12.81 -5.42
C GLY A 110 0.21 -12.24 -4.01
N GLN A 111 -0.57 -11.19 -3.76
CA GLN A 111 -0.65 -10.57 -2.44
C GLN A 111 -1.40 -11.45 -1.44
N LEU A 112 -2.46 -12.14 -1.87
CA LEU A 112 -3.20 -13.10 -1.07
C LEU A 112 -2.30 -14.26 -0.61
N THR A 113 -1.44 -14.75 -1.51
CA THR A 113 -0.47 -15.80 -1.18
C THR A 113 0.49 -15.34 -0.08
N LYS A 114 1.03 -14.10 -0.18
CA LYS A 114 1.89 -13.52 0.87
C LYS A 114 1.15 -13.38 2.20
N ALA A 115 -0.10 -12.94 2.17
CA ALA A 115 -0.94 -12.78 3.36
C ALA A 115 -1.19 -14.13 4.06
N ILE A 116 -1.53 -15.18 3.29
CA ILE A 116 -1.75 -16.54 3.82
C ILE A 116 -0.48 -17.08 4.46
N VAL A 117 0.67 -16.97 3.79
CA VAL A 117 1.96 -17.44 4.32
C VAL A 117 2.30 -16.74 5.64
N THR A 118 2.11 -15.42 5.70
CA THR A 118 2.36 -14.62 6.90
C THR A 118 1.44 -15.04 8.05
N PHE A 119 0.15 -15.24 7.76
CA PHE A 119 -0.83 -15.69 8.76
C PHE A 119 -0.48 -17.06 9.35
N ILE A 120 -0.10 -18.04 8.51
CA ILE A 120 0.29 -19.38 8.96
C ILE A 120 1.55 -19.29 9.85
N ALA A 121 2.54 -18.48 9.47
CA ALA A 121 3.75 -18.30 10.28
C ALA A 121 3.44 -17.77 11.68
N ILE A 122 2.50 -16.82 11.81
CA ILE A 122 2.06 -16.28 13.10
C ILE A 122 1.37 -17.35 13.94
N LEU A 123 0.48 -18.15 13.34
CA LEU A 123 -0.20 -19.24 14.06
C LEU A 123 0.78 -20.28 14.60
N LEU A 124 1.78 -20.67 13.79
CA LEU A 124 2.83 -21.60 14.21
C LEU A 124 3.67 -21.02 15.36
N PHE A 125 3.99 -19.74 15.29
CA PHE A 125 4.71 -19.05 16.36
C PHE A 125 3.91 -19.03 17.68
N ILE A 126 2.62 -18.68 17.62
CA ILE A 126 1.74 -18.67 18.80
C ILE A 126 1.64 -20.08 19.41
N ALA A 127 1.47 -21.11 18.58
CA ALA A 127 1.42 -22.49 19.05
C ALA A 127 2.72 -22.92 19.74
N LEU A 128 3.88 -22.55 19.16
CA LEU A 128 5.18 -22.82 19.76
C LEU A 128 5.33 -22.15 21.13
N VAL A 129 4.98 -20.86 21.22
CA VAL A 129 5.04 -20.11 22.48
C VAL A 129 4.11 -20.74 23.53
N ALA A 130 2.88 -21.11 23.15
CA ALA A 130 1.93 -21.77 24.04
C ALA A 130 2.49 -23.10 24.58
N VAL A 131 3.08 -23.93 23.71
CA VAL A 131 3.72 -25.20 24.13
C VAL A 131 4.87 -24.95 25.11
N ILE A 132 5.71 -23.94 24.85
CA ILE A 132 6.81 -23.58 25.76
C ILE A 132 6.28 -23.14 27.11
N LEU A 133 5.26 -22.26 27.14
CA LEU A 133 4.65 -21.78 28.38
C LEU A 133 4.02 -22.91 29.19
N VAL A 134 3.27 -23.80 28.54
CA VAL A 134 2.67 -24.98 29.20
C VAL A 134 3.78 -25.87 29.77
N ARG A 135 4.86 -26.13 29.04
CA ARG A 135 5.99 -26.93 29.53
C ARG A 135 6.68 -26.28 30.72
N GLN A 136 6.92 -24.97 30.69
CA GLN A 136 7.50 -24.24 31.82
C GLN A 136 6.60 -24.33 33.04
N PHE A 137 5.30 -24.13 32.88
CA PHE A 137 4.33 -24.20 33.98
C PHE A 137 4.27 -25.60 34.60
N LEU A 138 4.26 -26.66 33.77
CA LEU A 138 4.29 -28.04 34.25
C LEU A 138 5.59 -28.37 34.98
N LYS A 139 6.74 -27.87 34.50
CA LYS A 139 8.06 -28.07 35.13
C LYS A 139 8.14 -27.38 36.50
N VAL A 140 7.64 -26.15 36.62
CA VAL A 140 7.59 -25.44 37.90
C VAL A 140 6.69 -26.20 38.89
N LYS A 141 5.52 -26.66 38.46
CA LYS A 141 4.59 -27.43 39.29
C LYS A 141 5.19 -28.78 39.76
N SER A 142 5.98 -29.45 38.92
CA SER A 142 6.62 -30.72 39.32
C SER A 142 7.78 -30.50 40.31
N GLN A 143 8.58 -29.44 40.14
CA GLN A 143 9.64 -29.07 41.08
C GLN A 143 9.08 -28.68 42.45
N GLN A 144 7.97 -27.94 42.48
CA GLN A 144 7.33 -27.53 43.73
C GLN A 144 6.81 -28.73 44.52
N LYS A 145 6.16 -29.69 43.85
CA LYS A 145 5.74 -30.97 44.48
C LYS A 145 6.89 -31.79 45.05
N PHE A 146 8.11 -31.69 44.50
CA PHE A 146 9.27 -32.42 45.01
C PHE A 146 9.87 -31.75 46.26
N LEU A 147 9.75 -30.44 46.41
CA LEU A 147 10.23 -29.69 47.57
C LEU A 147 9.29 -29.77 48.79
N ASP A 148 8.02 -30.12 48.57
CA ASP A 148 7.00 -30.30 49.62
C ASP A 148 6.98 -31.74 50.20
N LEU A 149 7.86 -32.64 49.77
CA LEU A 149 8.02 -34.04 50.21
C LEU A 149 9.28 -34.21 51.06
#